data_AF-A0A4Q7Z8W1-F1
#
_entry.id   AF-A0A4Q7Z8W1-F1
#
_cell.length_a   1.000
_cell.length_b   1.000
_cell.length_c   1.000
_cell.angle_alpha   90.00
_cell.angle_beta   90.00
_cell.angle_gamma   90.00
#
_symmetry.space_group_name_H-M   'P 1'
#
loop_
_entity.id
_entity.type
_entity.pdbx_description
1 polymer ?
#
loop_
_entity_poly.entity_id
_entity_poly.type
_entity_poly.pdbx_seq_one_letter_code
_entity_poly.pdbx_strand_id
1 'polypeptide(L)'
;MNETLLTALTPALIIDALQQAGCRAAEVRHQQDVVIESALQGLGFTVAFGNRLPDESGERYVDCAFRCVLRIQGDFPEEKVALWNRDRRFARLARHGDALVLSLDVLPAGGVSAAWLRAQVELWDLLLREYLRFLQAPAAEAA
;
A
#
# COMPACT_ATOMS: atom_id res chain seq x y z
N MET A 1 17.93 12.56 -22.49
CA MET A 1 18.00 12.98 -21.08
C MET A 1 18.13 11.72 -20.24
N ASN A 2 19.15 11.60 -19.39
CA ASN A 2 19.23 10.47 -18.45
C ASN A 2 18.22 10.70 -17.33
N GLU A 3 17.30 9.76 -17.16
CA GLU A 3 16.39 9.75 -16.01
C GLU A 3 17.16 9.34 -14.76
N THR A 4 17.07 10.13 -13.69
CA THR A 4 17.68 9.78 -12.40
C THR A 4 16.87 8.66 -11.76
N LEU A 5 17.51 7.53 -11.49
CA LEU A 5 16.87 6.39 -10.83
C LEU A 5 16.75 6.63 -9.32
N LEU A 6 15.57 6.34 -8.79
CA LEU A 6 15.27 6.26 -7.37
C LEU A 6 15.81 4.95 -6.82
N THR A 7 16.66 5.03 -5.80
CA THR A 7 17.24 3.86 -5.11
C THR A 7 16.79 3.75 -3.65
N ALA A 8 16.05 4.76 -3.17
CA ALA A 8 15.51 4.84 -1.83
C ALA A 8 14.21 5.68 -1.86
N LEU A 9 13.37 5.49 -0.85
CA LEU A 9 12.16 6.27 -0.62
C LEU A 9 12.41 7.30 0.48
N THR A 10 11.70 8.42 0.38
CA THR A 10 11.53 9.39 1.46
C THR A 10 10.03 9.67 1.63
N PRO A 11 9.59 10.16 2.80
CA PRO A 11 8.22 10.63 2.99
C PRO A 11 7.76 11.61 1.90
N ALA A 12 8.60 12.58 1.56
CA ALA A 12 8.33 13.55 0.50
C ALA A 12 8.08 12.90 -0.87
N LEU A 13 8.91 11.92 -1.28
CA LEU A 13 8.73 11.22 -2.56
C LEU A 13 7.39 10.49 -2.64
N ILE A 14 6.95 9.86 -1.54
CA ILE A 14 5.64 9.18 -1.48
C ILE A 14 4.49 10.19 -1.53
N ILE A 15 4.59 11.30 -0.80
CA ILE A 15 3.60 12.37 -0.81
C ILE A 15 3.45 12.94 -2.23
N ASP A 16 4.56 13.25 -2.90
CA ASP A 16 4.55 13.76 -4.27
C ASP A 16 3.91 12.78 -5.24
N ALA A 17 4.26 11.49 -5.16
CA ALA A 17 3.68 10.45 -6.01
C ALA A 17 2.16 10.31 -5.81
N LEU A 18 1.70 10.36 -4.56
CA LEU A 18 0.28 10.33 -4.21
C LEU A 18 -0.47 11.58 -4.72
N GLN A 19 0.10 12.77 -4.53
CA GLN A 19 -0.50 14.02 -4.98
C GLN A 19 -0.59 14.11 -6.51
N GLN A 20 0.43 13.62 -7.23
CA GLN A 20 0.40 13.51 -8.69
C GLN A 20 -0.67 12.54 -9.20
N ALA A 21 -1.06 11.56 -8.39
CA ALA A 21 -2.19 10.66 -8.66
C ALA A 21 -3.54 11.25 -8.19
N GLY A 22 -3.58 12.50 -7.72
CA GLY A 22 -4.80 13.18 -7.26
C GLY A 22 -5.22 12.84 -5.83
N CYS A 23 -4.39 12.14 -5.07
CA CYS A 23 -4.67 11.81 -3.68
C CYS A 23 -4.33 12.99 -2.75
N ARG A 24 -5.07 13.11 -1.64
CA ARG A 24 -4.56 13.85 -0.48
C ARG A 24 -3.56 12.96 0.24
N ALA A 25 -2.46 13.52 0.73
CA ALA A 25 -1.47 12.81 1.50
C ALA A 25 -1.03 13.67 2.68
N ALA A 26 -1.01 13.10 3.88
CA ALA A 26 -0.57 13.77 5.10
C ALA A 26 0.48 12.90 5.79
N GLU A 27 1.58 13.51 6.18
CA GLU A 27 2.58 12.85 7.01
C GLU A 27 2.13 12.85 8.47
N VAL A 28 2.16 11.68 9.09
CA VAL A 28 1.88 11.48 10.51
C VAL A 28 3.11 10.86 11.16
N ARG A 29 3.59 11.49 12.24
CA ARG A 29 4.76 11.04 12.99
C ARG A 29 4.33 10.47 14.34
N HIS A 30 4.71 9.23 14.59
CA HIS A 30 4.52 8.57 15.88
C HIS A 30 5.88 8.18 16.45
N GLN A 31 6.36 8.97 17.42
CA GLN A 31 7.70 8.81 17.98
C GLN A 31 8.79 8.87 16.90
N GLN A 32 9.40 7.73 16.55
CA GLN A 32 10.45 7.62 15.54
C GLN A 32 9.93 7.11 14.18
N ASP A 33 8.66 6.70 14.12
CA ASP A 33 8.02 6.17 12.93
C ASP A 33 7.29 7.27 12.15
N VAL A 34 7.44 7.22 10.83
CA VAL A 34 6.75 8.09 9.88
C VAL A 34 5.80 7.23 9.08
N VAL A 35 4.57 7.70 8.93
CA VAL A 35 3.53 7.08 8.10
C VAL A 35 2.86 8.16 7.27
N ILE A 36 2.54 7.85 6.03
CA ILE A 36 1.70 8.73 5.20
C ILE A 36 0.26 8.22 5.25
N GLU A 37 -0.68 9.08 5.64
CA GLU A 37 -2.11 8.81 5.56
C GLU A 37 -2.69 9.36 4.27
N SER A 38 -3.53 8.56 3.61
CA SER A 38 -4.20 8.93 2.37
C SER A 38 -5.53 8.18 2.21
N ALA A 39 -6.28 8.49 1.16
CA ALA A 39 -7.53 7.83 0.86
C ALA A 39 -7.79 7.74 -0.64
N LEU A 40 -8.34 6.59 -1.07
CA LEU A 40 -8.76 6.30 -2.43
C LEU A 40 -10.06 5.48 -2.38
N GLN A 41 -10.98 5.69 -3.32
CA GLN A 41 -12.28 4.97 -3.37
C GLN A 41 -13.12 5.10 -2.08
N GLY A 42 -12.91 6.16 -1.29
CA GLY A 42 -13.54 6.31 0.03
C GLY A 42 -12.93 5.44 1.14
N LEU A 43 -11.86 4.70 0.84
CA LEU A 43 -11.11 3.90 1.80
C LEU A 43 -9.85 4.64 2.25
N GLY A 44 -9.68 4.77 3.57
CA GLY A 44 -8.43 5.20 4.16
C GLY A 44 -7.35 4.12 4.02
N PHE A 45 -6.12 4.56 3.75
CA PHE A 45 -4.94 3.70 3.74
C PHE A 45 -3.72 4.45 4.26
N THR A 46 -2.71 3.69 4.67
CA THR A 46 -1.42 4.22 5.11
C THR A 46 -0.30 3.74 4.21
N VAL A 47 0.76 4.53 4.10
CA VAL A 47 2.06 4.10 3.58
C VAL A 47 3.05 4.14 4.72
N ALA A 48 3.46 2.97 5.19
CA ALA A 48 4.41 2.83 6.28
C ALA A 48 5.77 2.42 5.72
N PHE A 49 6.83 3.10 6.18
CA PHE A 49 8.19 2.81 5.76
C PHE A 49 8.79 1.64 6.54
N GLY A 50 9.53 0.78 5.84
CA GLY A 50 10.14 -0.41 6.40
C GLY A 50 11.60 -0.20 6.78
N ASN A 51 12.51 -0.69 5.96
CA ASN A 51 13.93 -0.73 6.27
C ASN A 51 14.58 0.65 6.09
N ARG A 52 15.10 1.25 7.16
CA ARG A 52 15.80 2.54 7.12
C ARG A 52 17.24 2.37 6.61
N LEU A 53 17.69 3.28 5.77
CA LEU A 53 19.09 3.36 5.34
C LEU A 53 19.91 4.15 6.37
N PRO A 54 21.17 3.75 6.63
CA PRO A 54 22.08 4.54 7.45
C PRO A 54 22.55 5.75 6.63
N ASP A 55 21.91 6.90 6.85
CA ASP A 55 22.26 8.18 6.23
C ASP A 55 22.20 9.32 7.26
N GLU A 56 22.76 10.49 6.93
CA GLU A 56 22.82 11.63 7.84
C GLU A 56 21.45 12.25 8.12
N SER A 57 20.49 12.12 7.19
CA SER A 57 19.13 12.65 7.36
C SER A 57 18.25 11.75 8.23
N GLY A 58 18.51 10.45 8.23
CA GLY A 58 17.67 9.44 8.85
C GLY A 58 16.33 9.20 8.15
N GLU A 59 16.02 9.84 7.02
CA GLU A 59 14.68 9.80 6.40
C GLU A 59 14.65 9.02 5.07
N ARG A 60 15.67 8.19 4.84
CA ARG A 60 15.76 7.35 3.65
C ARG A 60 15.44 5.91 3.99
N TYR A 61 14.61 5.29 3.15
CA TYR A 61 14.14 3.92 3.34
C TYR A 61 14.34 3.09 2.08
N VAL A 62 14.61 1.80 2.26
CA VAL A 62 14.77 0.83 1.18
C VAL A 62 13.42 0.46 0.58
N ASP A 63 12.36 0.44 1.39
CA ASP A 63 11.03 -0.02 1.04
C ASP A 63 9.93 0.68 1.86
N CYS A 64 8.70 0.56 1.38
CA CYS A 64 7.49 0.89 2.13
C CYS A 64 6.37 -0.09 1.80
N ALA A 65 5.29 -0.03 2.57
CA ALA A 65 4.08 -0.81 2.30
C ALA A 65 2.84 0.08 2.36
N PHE A 66 2.02 -0.02 1.32
CA PHE A 66 0.66 0.52 1.28
C PHE A 66 -0.25 -0.44 2.05
N ARG A 67 -1.09 0.07 2.95
CA ARG A 67 -1.95 -0.74 3.80
C ARG A 67 -3.35 -0.16 3.93
N CYS A 68 -4.37 -0.94 3.60
CA CYS A 68 -5.76 -0.63 3.91
C CYS A 68 -6.26 -1.58 4.98
N VAL A 69 -6.80 -1.02 6.06
CA VAL A 69 -7.33 -1.78 7.19
C VAL A 69 -8.85 -1.63 7.24
N LEU A 70 -9.57 -2.74 7.17
CA LEU A 70 -11.02 -2.77 7.34
C LEU A 70 -11.40 -3.59 8.57
N ARG A 71 -12.36 -3.09 9.34
CA ARG A 71 -12.91 -3.81 10.49
C ARG A 71 -13.99 -4.78 10.01
N ILE A 72 -13.86 -6.04 10.40
CA ILE A 72 -14.88 -7.06 10.17
C ILE A 72 -16.02 -6.80 11.17
N GLN A 73 -17.26 -6.82 10.67
CA GLN A 73 -18.46 -6.82 11.50
C GLN A 73 -19.19 -8.13 11.24
N GLY A 74 -19.37 -8.95 12.28
CA GLY A 74 -19.97 -10.27 12.17
C GLY A 74 -19.02 -11.33 11.59
N ASP A 75 -19.61 -12.34 10.93
CA ASP A 75 -18.86 -13.47 10.39
C ASP A 75 -18.19 -13.12 9.05
N PHE A 76 -16.91 -13.49 8.93
CA PHE A 76 -16.15 -13.38 7.69
C PHE A 76 -15.69 -14.78 7.26
N PRO A 77 -16.01 -15.22 6.03
CA PRO A 77 -15.62 -16.55 5.56
C PRO A 77 -14.10 -16.74 5.57
N GLU A 78 -13.62 -17.80 6.22
CA GLU A 78 -12.18 -18.04 6.40
C GLU A 78 -11.44 -18.22 5.08
N GLU A 79 -12.12 -18.81 4.09
CA GLU A 79 -11.58 -19.10 2.77
C GLU A 79 -11.33 -17.84 1.92
N LYS A 80 -12.02 -16.72 2.19
CA LYS A 80 -11.87 -15.49 1.39
C LYS A 80 -10.44 -14.94 1.41
N VAL A 81 -9.73 -15.06 2.53
CA VAL A 81 -8.31 -14.63 2.61
C VAL A 81 -7.43 -15.52 1.73
N ALA A 82 -7.60 -16.83 1.83
CA ALA A 82 -6.83 -17.80 1.04
C ALA A 82 -7.09 -17.62 -0.46
N LEU A 83 -8.36 -17.43 -0.82
CA LEU A 83 -8.79 -17.19 -2.20
C LEU A 83 -8.17 -15.92 -2.79
N TRP A 84 -8.22 -14.80 -2.08
CA TRP A 84 -7.59 -13.57 -2.52
C TRP A 84 -6.11 -13.79 -2.84
N ASN A 85 -5.38 -14.40 -1.90
CA ASN A 85 -3.94 -14.62 -2.03
C ASN A 85 -3.59 -15.67 -3.11
N ARG A 86 -4.51 -16.58 -3.43
CA ARG A 86 -4.36 -17.51 -4.55
C ARG A 86 -4.48 -16.80 -5.90
N ASP A 87 -5.48 -15.92 -6.02
CA ASP A 87 -5.87 -15.38 -7.32
C ASP A 87 -5.23 -14.01 -7.63
N ARG A 88 -4.63 -13.34 -6.63
CA ARG A 88 -4.03 -12.00 -6.77
C ARG A 88 -2.54 -12.03 -6.48
N ARG A 89 -1.78 -11.36 -7.34
CA ARG A 89 -0.30 -11.40 -7.35
C ARG A 89 0.36 -10.17 -6.73
N PHE A 90 -0.35 -9.05 -6.67
CA PHE A 90 0.23 -7.75 -6.36
C PHE A 90 -0.24 -7.16 -5.03
N ALA A 91 -1.12 -7.84 -4.30
CA ALA A 91 -1.43 -7.49 -2.93
C ALA A 91 -1.75 -8.74 -2.12
N ARG A 92 -1.33 -8.70 -0.86
CA ARG A 92 -1.62 -9.75 0.11
C ARG A 92 -2.75 -9.30 1.02
N LEU A 93 -3.70 -10.18 1.27
CA LEU A 93 -4.74 -10.00 2.28
C LEU A 93 -4.37 -10.84 3.51
N ALA A 94 -4.45 -10.23 4.69
CA ALA A 94 -4.27 -10.91 5.96
C ALA A 94 -5.43 -10.59 6.91
N ARG A 95 -5.75 -11.53 7.80
CA ARG A 95 -6.69 -11.31 8.90
C ARG A 95 -5.92 -11.23 10.21
N HIS A 96 -6.14 -10.15 10.96
CA HIS A 96 -5.60 -9.94 12.30
C HIS A 96 -6.78 -9.72 13.25
N GLY A 97 -7.22 -10.80 13.90
CA GLY A 97 -8.43 -10.78 14.73
C GLY A 97 -9.67 -10.41 13.91
N ASP A 98 -10.24 -9.25 14.22
CA ASP A 98 -11.40 -8.63 13.58
C ASP A 98 -11.02 -7.53 12.59
N ALA A 99 -9.78 -7.51 12.12
CA ALA A 99 -9.32 -6.64 11.04
C ALA A 99 -8.87 -7.44 9.81
N LEU A 100 -9.24 -6.96 8.62
CA LEU A 100 -8.63 -7.33 7.36
C LEU A 100 -7.60 -6.27 6.99
N VAL A 101 -6.42 -6.72 6.59
CA VAL A 101 -5.32 -5.87 6.16
C VAL A 101 -4.93 -6.26 4.75
N LEU A 102 -5.24 -5.39 3.80
CA LEU A 102 -4.71 -5.47 2.44
C LEU A 102 -3.37 -4.76 2.41
N SER A 103 -2.34 -5.36 1.82
CA SER A 103 -1.01 -4.77 1.72
C SER A 103 -0.38 -4.93 0.34
N LEU A 104 0.23 -3.86 -0.15
CA LEU A 104 1.13 -3.84 -1.31
C LEU A 104 2.50 -3.35 -0.82
N ASP A 105 3.51 -4.21 -0.94
CA ASP A 105 4.89 -3.89 -0.60
C ASP A 105 5.62 -3.28 -1.82
N VAL A 106 6.38 -2.21 -1.60
CA VAL A 106 7.08 -1.45 -2.65
C VAL A 106 8.57 -1.37 -2.31
N LEU A 107 9.40 -1.86 -3.23
CA LEU A 107 10.85 -1.93 -3.08
C LEU A 107 11.54 -1.28 -4.30
N PRO A 108 12.00 -0.01 -4.22
CA PRO A 108 12.83 0.61 -5.27
C PRO A 108 14.28 0.12 -5.32
N ALA A 109 14.70 -0.75 -4.40
CA ALA A 109 16.08 -1.24 -4.35
C ALA A 109 16.50 -1.80 -5.73
N GLY A 110 17.67 -1.36 -6.22
CA GLY A 110 18.16 -1.68 -7.57
C GLY A 110 17.94 -0.59 -8.62
N GLY A 111 17.18 0.46 -8.29
CA GLY A 111 16.98 1.63 -9.16
C GLY A 111 15.70 1.53 -9.99
N VAL A 112 14.77 2.45 -9.73
CA VAL A 112 13.50 2.55 -10.45
C VAL A 112 13.26 3.99 -10.91
N SER A 113 12.45 4.19 -11.95
CA SER A 113 12.06 5.54 -12.38
C SER A 113 11.02 6.16 -11.44
N ALA A 114 10.88 7.49 -11.50
CA ALA A 114 9.75 8.16 -10.84
C ALA A 114 8.41 7.72 -11.42
N ALA A 115 8.37 7.44 -12.72
CA ALA A 115 7.20 6.86 -13.39
C ALA A 115 6.82 5.49 -12.82
N TRP A 116 7.80 4.65 -12.45
CA TRP A 116 7.54 3.37 -11.79
C TRP A 116 6.88 3.57 -10.43
N LEU A 117 7.34 4.53 -9.62
CA LEU A 117 6.74 4.81 -8.31
C LEU A 117 5.28 5.28 -8.45
N ARG A 118 5.00 6.15 -9.42
CA ARG A 118 3.64 6.54 -9.77
C ARG A 118 2.78 5.34 -10.18
N ALA A 119 3.33 4.43 -10.98
CA ALA A 119 2.63 3.21 -11.38
C ALA A 119 2.28 2.31 -10.17
N GLN A 120 3.04 2.34 -9.07
CA GLN A 120 2.68 1.65 -7.83
C GLN A 120 1.42 2.25 -7.18
N VAL A 121 1.26 3.58 -7.21
CA VAL A 121 0.06 4.25 -6.71
C VAL A 121 -1.16 3.92 -7.57
N GLU A 122 -0.99 3.89 -8.90
CA GLU A 122 -2.05 3.50 -9.84
C GLU A 122 -2.47 2.03 -9.65
N LEU A 123 -1.49 1.14 -9.45
CA LEU A 123 -1.72 -0.27 -9.11
C LEU A 123 -2.48 -0.40 -7.78
N TRP A 124 -2.11 0.38 -6.77
CA TRP A 124 -2.83 0.39 -5.49
C TRP A 124 -4.30 0.79 -5.63
N ASP A 125 -4.60 1.82 -6.42
CA ASP A 125 -5.98 2.24 -6.70
C ASP A 125 -6.80 1.14 -7.41
N LEU A 126 -6.19 0.43 -8.36
CA LEU A 126 -6.80 -0.74 -9.01
C LEU A 126 -7.06 -1.87 -8.02
N LEU A 127 -6.10 -2.19 -7.15
CA LEU A 127 -6.21 -3.22 -6.12
C LEU A 127 -7.30 -2.89 -5.09
N LEU A 128 -7.44 -1.63 -4.68
CA LEU A 128 -8.52 -1.21 -3.77
C LEU A 128 -9.91 -1.38 -4.40
N ARG A 129 -10.07 -1.00 -5.68
CA ARG A 129 -11.32 -1.23 -6.41
C ARG A 129 -11.67 -2.70 -6.51
N GLU A 130 -10.68 -3.52 -6.81
CA GLU A 130 -10.86 -4.97 -6.90
C GLU A 130 -11.17 -5.60 -5.54
N TYR A 131 -10.49 -5.13 -4.48
CA TYR A 131 -10.72 -5.55 -3.11
C TYR A 131 -12.15 -5.30 -2.66
N LEU A 132 -12.68 -4.09 -2.90
CA LEU A 132 -14.08 -3.78 -2.61
C LEU A 132 -15.05 -4.72 -3.33
N ARG A 133 -14.83 -4.95 -4.63
CA ARG A 133 -15.66 -5.87 -5.42
C ARG A 133 -15.60 -7.30 -4.88
N PHE A 134 -14.40 -7.78 -4.55
CA PHE A 134 -14.18 -9.11 -3.99
C PHE A 134 -14.88 -9.31 -2.64
N LEU A 135 -14.83 -8.30 -1.78
CA LEU A 135 -15.53 -8.35 -0.49
C LEU A 135 -17.05 -8.39 -0.64
N GLN A 136 -17.59 -7.66 -1.63
CA GLN A 136 -19.02 -7.62 -1.94
C GLN A 136 -19.53 -8.88 -2.65
N ALA A 137 -18.64 -9.64 -3.30
CA ALA A 137 -19.03 -10.86 -4.01
C ALA A 137 -19.58 -11.95 -3.05
N PRO A 138 -20.66 -12.66 -3.44
CA PRO A 138 -21.18 -13.78 -2.66
C PRO A 138 -20.14 -14.91 -2.51
N ALA A 139 -20.18 -15.64 -1.40
CA ALA A 139 -19.24 -16.74 -1.13
C ALA A 139 -19.34 -17.91 -2.15
N ALA A 140 -20.42 -18.00 -2.92
CA ALA A 140 -20.64 -19.09 -3.89
C ALA A 140 -19.89 -18.92 -5.23
N GLU A 141 -19.40 -17.71 -5.55
CA GLU A 141 -18.67 -17.41 -6.81
C GLU A 141 -17.14 -17.56 -6.69
N ALA A 142 -16.69 -18.06 -5.54
CA ALA A 142 -15.30 -18.14 -5.11
C ALA A 142 -14.65 -19.52 -5.34
N ALA A 143 -15.43 -20.50 -5.84
CA ALA A 143 -15.04 -21.89 -6.04
C ALA A 143 -14.69 -22.21 -7.51
#